data_AF-M5BTT7-F1
#
_entry.id   AF-M5BTT7-F1
#
_cell.length_a   1.000
_cell.length_b   1.000
_cell.length_c   1.000
_cell.angle_alpha   90.00
_cell.angle_beta   90.00
_cell.angle_gamma   90.00
#
_symmetry.space_group_name_H-M   'P 1'
#
loop_
_entity.id
_entity.type
_entity.pdbx_description
1 polymer ?
#
loop_
_entity_poly.entity_id
_entity_poly.type
_entity_poly.pdbx_seq_one_letter_code
_entity_poly.pdbx_strand_id
1 'polypeptide(L)'
;MSVNGSPVQLNSTFEGDNEADPPEGKSLALLDTGASLGLLPKWAVDAIYGHIPGSVYVQSDDLWIVPCLGEATVTFTIGGVTVPIHPLDLTIPGVFTVGGTKQTFCYNAFQPLTINNLPFDFLLGDSFLRNVYAVYDFGDFDASGNMGKPYVKLLPLTDPKAASESFKKNRAATLAQLPPEGDATKLTGASAPVPGSSTVAPAYTSTSTSAPTPASASAPTTTTTSSSNTTINANTNSNPNANLNDNTGSGSSKTNLLSSGLDDDSDISDTLEKLTKLAPIALGLLGLNVVLLIGLIVMGGVFMAKQRKQAKVLPTIAGPATRGTYAPVTKFPEDDEERSRTPLGRYDMPQYRDNA
;
A
#
# COMPACT_ATOMS: atom_id res chain seq x y z
N MET A 1 8.54 -7.75 5.19
CA MET A 1 8.78 -8.56 3.97
C MET A 1 10.23 -9.04 3.97
N SER A 2 10.57 -10.05 3.16
CA SER A 2 11.95 -10.47 2.94
C SER A 2 12.22 -10.71 1.46
N VAL A 3 13.48 -10.49 1.04
CA VAL A 3 13.96 -10.74 -0.32
C VAL A 3 15.22 -11.60 -0.23
N ASN A 4 15.22 -12.74 -0.92
CA ASN A 4 16.31 -13.73 -0.91
C ASN A 4 16.72 -14.16 0.51
N GLY A 5 15.74 -14.27 1.42
CA GLY A 5 15.94 -14.63 2.82
C GLY A 5 16.39 -13.48 3.73
N SER A 6 16.72 -12.32 3.17
CA SER A 6 17.09 -11.12 3.95
C SER A 6 15.86 -10.29 4.29
N PRO A 7 15.64 -9.91 5.56
CA PRO A 7 14.54 -9.01 5.93
C PRO A 7 14.76 -7.62 5.33
N VAL A 8 13.68 -7.00 4.86
CA VAL A 8 13.68 -5.61 4.40
C VAL A 8 13.12 -4.74 5.52
N GLN A 9 13.86 -3.69 5.90
CA GLN A 9 13.40 -2.69 6.86
C GLN A 9 12.16 -2.00 6.30
N LEU A 10 11.07 -1.98 7.08
CA LEU A 10 9.85 -1.30 6.71
C LEU A 10 9.94 0.16 7.14
N ASN A 11 9.75 1.08 6.19
CA ASN A 11 9.68 2.52 6.42
C ASN A 11 8.24 2.98 6.15
N SER A 12 7.39 2.79 7.16
CA SER A 12 5.98 3.19 7.16
C SER A 12 5.83 4.71 7.13
N THR A 13 4.76 5.19 6.52
CA THR A 13 4.32 6.59 6.60
C THR A 13 3.49 6.88 7.85
N PHE A 14 3.08 5.83 8.57
CA PHE A 14 2.35 5.91 9.83
C PHE A 14 3.33 5.90 11.00
N GLU A 15 3.10 6.76 11.99
CA GLU A 15 3.98 6.93 13.15
C GLU A 15 3.64 5.98 14.30
N GLY A 16 2.49 5.28 14.24
CA GLY A 16 2.10 4.31 15.27
C GLY A 16 1.54 4.97 16.52
N ASP A 17 1.12 6.23 16.42
CA ASP A 17 0.66 7.07 17.54
C ASP A 17 -0.86 6.94 17.80
N ASN A 18 -1.59 6.31 16.88
CA ASN A 18 -3.04 6.09 16.95
C ASN A 18 -3.40 4.59 16.87
N GLU A 19 -4.55 4.18 17.44
CA GLU A 19 -5.01 2.77 17.43
C GLU A 19 -5.25 2.21 16.01
N ALA A 20 -5.47 3.09 15.02
CA ALA A 20 -5.62 2.72 13.62
C ALA A 20 -4.27 2.53 12.89
N ASP A 21 -3.16 2.98 13.48
CA ASP A 21 -1.85 2.90 12.85
C ASP A 21 -1.23 1.51 13.02
N PRO A 22 -0.44 1.06 12.03
CA PRO A 22 0.39 -0.12 12.23
C PRO A 22 1.38 0.12 13.40
N PRO A 23 1.68 -0.92 14.21
CA PRO A 23 2.72 -0.81 15.23
C PRO A 23 4.08 -0.39 14.66
N GLU A 24 4.93 0.23 15.49
CA GLU A 24 6.27 0.65 15.08
C GLU A 24 7.04 -0.49 14.38
N GLY A 25 7.69 -0.18 13.25
CA GLY A 25 8.40 -1.16 12.43
C GLY A 25 7.51 -2.08 11.60
N LYS A 26 6.19 -1.83 11.54
CA LYS A 26 5.24 -2.46 10.62
C LYS A 26 4.72 -1.44 9.61
N SER A 27 4.17 -1.93 8.51
CA SER A 27 3.50 -1.12 7.49
C SER A 27 2.06 -1.61 7.32
N LEU A 28 1.18 -0.71 6.88
CA LEU A 28 -0.21 -1.03 6.62
C LEU A 28 -0.39 -1.45 5.15
N ALA A 29 -1.11 -2.55 4.93
CA ALA A 29 -1.36 -3.09 3.60
C ALA A 29 -2.86 -3.16 3.30
N LEU A 30 -3.28 -2.58 2.18
CA LEU A 30 -4.58 -2.78 1.57
C LEU A 30 -4.53 -4.01 0.66
N LEU A 31 -5.43 -4.97 0.88
CA LEU A 31 -5.64 -6.07 -0.07
C LEU A 31 -6.73 -5.66 -1.07
N ASP A 32 -6.39 -5.57 -2.35
CA ASP A 32 -7.26 -4.97 -3.37
C ASP A 32 -7.41 -5.84 -4.61
N THR A 33 -8.51 -6.60 -4.69
CA THR A 33 -8.86 -7.39 -5.87
C THR A 33 -9.15 -6.54 -7.12
N GLY A 34 -9.31 -5.21 -6.97
CA GLY A 34 -9.49 -4.27 -8.06
C GLY A 34 -8.18 -3.86 -8.74
N ALA A 35 -7.02 -4.23 -8.18
CA ALA A 35 -5.71 -3.90 -8.72
C ALA A 35 -5.01 -5.14 -9.29
N SER A 36 -4.63 -5.08 -10.57
CA SER A 36 -3.88 -6.17 -11.20
C SER A 36 -2.43 -6.28 -10.73
N LEU A 37 -1.85 -5.17 -10.26
CA LEU A 37 -0.47 -5.04 -9.81
C LEU A 37 -0.42 -4.77 -8.31
N GLY A 38 0.73 -5.00 -7.68
CA GLY A 38 1.00 -4.45 -6.35
C GLY A 38 1.59 -3.05 -6.48
N LEU A 39 1.16 -2.11 -5.64
CA LEU A 39 1.80 -0.80 -5.52
C LEU A 39 2.46 -0.70 -4.16
N LEU A 40 3.77 -0.49 -4.14
CA LEU A 40 4.57 -0.46 -2.91
C LEU A 40 5.36 0.85 -2.82
N PRO A 41 5.81 1.26 -1.63
CA PRO A 41 6.78 2.34 -1.54
C PRO A 41 8.03 2.03 -2.36
N LYS A 42 8.64 3.05 -2.97
CA LYS A 42 9.80 2.89 -3.86
C LYS A 42 10.92 2.05 -3.23
N TRP A 43 11.21 2.25 -1.95
CA TRP A 43 12.25 1.48 -1.24
C TRP A 43 11.96 -0.04 -1.22
N ALA A 44 10.69 -0.44 -1.17
CA ALA A 44 10.30 -1.86 -1.19
C ALA A 44 10.44 -2.45 -2.58
N VAL A 45 10.08 -1.68 -3.61
CA VAL A 45 10.26 -2.06 -5.01
C VAL A 45 11.76 -2.21 -5.32
N ASP A 46 12.57 -1.22 -4.96
CA ASP A 46 14.02 -1.24 -5.17
C ASP A 46 14.67 -2.42 -4.41
N ALA A 47 14.18 -2.76 -3.21
CA ALA A 47 14.64 -3.94 -2.47
C ALA A 47 14.29 -5.27 -3.15
N ILE A 48 13.16 -5.37 -3.87
CA ILE A 48 12.81 -6.59 -4.61
C ILE A 48 13.66 -6.72 -5.87
N TYR A 49 13.69 -5.68 -6.71
CA TYR A 49 14.20 -5.77 -8.07
C TYR A 49 15.66 -5.34 -8.21
N GLY A 50 16.15 -4.48 -7.33
CA GLY A 50 17.55 -4.02 -7.29
C GLY A 50 18.54 -5.08 -6.81
N HIS A 51 18.06 -6.27 -6.43
CA HIS A 51 18.89 -7.42 -6.07
C HIS A 51 18.89 -8.53 -7.14
N ILE A 52 18.16 -8.36 -8.24
CA ILE A 52 18.13 -9.34 -9.33
C ILE A 52 19.33 -9.08 -10.25
N PRO A 53 20.28 -10.02 -10.40
CA PRO A 53 21.42 -9.85 -11.31
C PRO A 53 20.99 -9.44 -12.72
N GLY A 54 21.64 -8.41 -13.27
CA GLY A 54 21.36 -7.90 -14.61
C GLY A 54 20.12 -7.00 -14.70
N SER A 55 19.40 -6.76 -13.60
CA SER A 55 18.31 -5.79 -13.63
C SER A 55 18.84 -4.36 -13.81
N VAL A 56 18.05 -3.52 -14.46
CA VAL A 56 18.30 -2.09 -14.63
C VAL A 56 17.06 -1.32 -14.22
N TYR A 57 17.27 -0.15 -13.64
CA TYR A 57 16.20 0.78 -13.33
C TYR A 57 16.11 1.84 -14.44
N VAL A 58 14.93 2.03 -14.99
CA VAL A 58 14.64 3.01 -16.04
C VAL A 58 14.00 4.23 -15.39
N GLN A 59 14.78 5.28 -15.20
CA GLN A 59 14.38 6.43 -14.39
C GLN A 59 13.22 7.23 -15.00
N SER A 60 13.09 7.24 -16.33
CA SER A 60 12.00 7.94 -17.02
C SER A 60 10.62 7.38 -16.69
N ASP A 61 10.55 6.10 -16.35
CA ASP A 61 9.30 5.35 -16.21
C ASP A 61 9.08 4.81 -14.80
N ASP A 62 9.99 5.09 -13.85
CA ASP A 62 10.03 4.55 -12.48
C ASP A 62 9.84 3.02 -12.47
N LEU A 63 10.56 2.36 -13.37
CA LEU A 63 10.33 0.96 -13.72
C LEU A 63 11.63 0.17 -13.64
N TRP A 64 11.56 -1.04 -13.07
CA TRP A 64 12.63 -2.01 -13.12
C TRP A 64 12.44 -2.93 -14.32
N ILE A 65 13.46 -3.00 -15.17
CA ILE A 65 13.59 -4.02 -16.21
C ILE A 65 14.53 -5.10 -15.68
N VAL A 66 14.08 -6.34 -15.68
CA VAL A 66 14.82 -7.48 -15.18
C VAL A 66 15.06 -8.48 -16.31
N PRO A 67 16.15 -9.26 -16.27
CA PRO A 67 16.29 -10.40 -17.16
C PRO A 67 15.06 -11.29 -17.07
N CYS A 68 14.50 -11.71 -18.20
CA CYS A 68 13.20 -12.35 -18.20
C CYS A 68 13.18 -13.71 -17.47
N LEU A 69 14.32 -14.37 -17.32
CA LEU A 69 14.53 -15.56 -16.50
C LEU A 69 15.18 -15.27 -15.13
N GLY A 70 15.42 -14.01 -14.81
CA GLY A 70 15.83 -13.57 -13.48
C GLY A 70 14.70 -13.76 -12.48
N GLU A 71 15.02 -14.28 -11.30
CA GLU A 71 14.06 -14.52 -10.22
C GLU A 71 14.58 -13.92 -8.90
N ALA A 72 13.65 -13.62 -8.01
CA ALA A 72 13.92 -13.28 -6.61
C ALA A 72 12.98 -14.12 -5.73
N THR A 73 13.43 -14.47 -4.53
CA THR A 73 12.56 -15.09 -3.53
C THR A 73 11.98 -14.00 -2.65
N VAL A 74 10.69 -13.69 -2.80
CA VAL A 74 10.02 -12.63 -2.05
C VAL A 74 8.98 -13.24 -1.11
N THR A 75 8.96 -12.79 0.14
CA THR A 75 7.89 -13.14 1.08
C THR A 75 7.31 -11.92 1.78
N PHE A 76 6.00 -11.93 2.00
CA PHE A 76 5.31 -10.97 2.85
C PHE A 76 4.85 -11.67 4.13
N THR A 77 5.04 -11.03 5.28
CA THR A 77 4.53 -11.55 6.56
C THR A 77 3.44 -10.60 7.06
N ILE A 78 2.20 -11.07 7.09
CA ILE A 78 1.01 -10.30 7.45
C ILE A 78 0.30 -11.04 8.58
N GLY A 79 0.09 -10.40 9.74
CA GLY A 79 -0.58 -11.03 10.88
C GLY A 79 0.07 -12.35 11.34
N GLY A 80 1.39 -12.48 11.21
CA GLY A 80 2.14 -13.70 11.53
C GLY A 80 2.14 -14.77 10.43
N VAL A 81 1.35 -14.60 9.36
CA VAL A 81 1.33 -15.51 8.21
C VAL A 81 2.37 -15.07 7.18
N THR A 82 3.33 -15.95 6.88
CA THR A 82 4.31 -15.73 5.81
C THR A 82 3.79 -16.28 4.49
N VAL A 83 3.66 -15.40 3.50
CA VAL A 83 3.21 -15.68 2.14
C VAL A 83 4.38 -15.58 1.18
N PRO A 84 4.85 -16.71 0.60
CA PRO A 84 5.77 -16.68 -0.52
C PRO A 84 5.10 -16.20 -1.80
N ILE A 85 5.80 -15.40 -2.60
CA ILE A 85 5.31 -14.92 -3.88
C ILE A 85 5.92 -15.72 -5.01
N HIS A 86 5.06 -16.22 -5.90
CA HIS A 86 5.45 -16.95 -7.08
C HIS A 86 6.24 -16.03 -8.02
N PRO A 87 7.41 -16.41 -8.56
CA PRO A 87 8.22 -15.48 -9.39
C PRO A 87 7.53 -14.99 -10.68
N LEU A 88 6.56 -15.76 -11.22
CA LEU A 88 5.66 -15.29 -12.29
C LEU A 88 4.81 -14.06 -11.89
N ASP A 89 4.50 -13.90 -10.61
CA ASP A 89 3.76 -12.73 -10.10
C ASP A 89 4.68 -11.56 -9.73
N LEU A 90 6.00 -11.73 -9.81
CA LEU A 90 6.96 -10.64 -9.62
C LEU A 90 7.23 -9.87 -10.91
N THR A 91 7.07 -10.50 -12.07
CA THR A 91 7.55 -9.92 -13.34
C THR A 91 6.59 -10.17 -14.50
N ILE A 92 6.46 -9.20 -15.40
CA ILE A 92 5.55 -9.27 -16.54
C ILE A 92 6.39 -9.15 -17.84
N PRO A 93 6.30 -10.12 -18.77
CA PRO A 93 6.90 -9.96 -20.08
C PRO A 93 6.05 -9.02 -20.94
N GLY A 94 6.68 -8.01 -21.55
CA GLY A 94 6.05 -7.09 -22.49
C GLY A 94 6.85 -6.96 -23.78
N VAL A 95 6.16 -6.72 -24.89
CA VAL A 95 6.79 -6.48 -26.20
C VAL A 95 6.81 -4.98 -26.49
N PHE A 96 8.01 -4.45 -26.69
CA PHE A 96 8.25 -3.03 -26.95
C PHE A 96 9.00 -2.86 -28.27
N THR A 97 8.87 -1.69 -28.90
CA THR A 97 9.63 -1.38 -30.11
C THR A 97 10.76 -0.41 -29.76
N VAL A 98 12.01 -0.88 -29.84
CA VAL A 98 13.21 -0.10 -29.55
C VAL A 98 14.08 -0.08 -30.79
N GLY A 99 14.46 1.13 -31.24
CA GLY A 99 15.23 1.28 -32.48
C GLY A 99 14.55 0.67 -33.72
N GLY A 100 13.20 0.68 -33.77
CA GLY A 100 12.42 0.11 -34.87
C GLY A 100 12.27 -1.42 -34.86
N THR A 101 12.83 -2.11 -33.85
CA THR A 101 12.74 -3.58 -33.73
C THR A 101 11.87 -3.96 -32.54
N LYS A 102 11.00 -4.97 -32.71
CA LYS A 102 10.23 -5.53 -31.60
C LYS A 102 11.15 -6.38 -30.70
N GLN A 103 11.13 -6.10 -29.42
CA GLN A 103 11.94 -6.77 -28.40
C GLN A 103 11.07 -7.08 -27.19
N THR A 104 11.42 -8.13 -26.45
CA THR A 104 10.77 -8.47 -25.18
C THR A 104 11.55 -7.89 -24.02
N PHE A 105 10.87 -7.26 -23.08
CA PHE A 105 11.43 -6.84 -21.80
C PHE A 105 10.53 -7.34 -20.68
N CYS A 106 11.12 -7.83 -19.59
CA CYS A 106 10.38 -8.19 -18.40
C CYS A 106 10.50 -7.09 -17.36
N TYR A 107 9.36 -6.62 -16.88
CA TYR A 107 9.30 -5.49 -15.95
C TYR A 107 8.59 -5.86 -14.65
N ASN A 108 8.80 -5.07 -13.61
CA ASN A 108 8.24 -5.32 -12.28
C ASN A 108 6.72 -5.28 -12.22
N ALA A 109 6.13 -6.30 -11.59
CA ALA A 109 4.70 -6.40 -11.29
C ALA A 109 4.31 -5.75 -9.96
N PHE A 110 5.27 -5.55 -9.06
CA PHE A 110 5.14 -4.65 -7.92
C PHE A 110 5.75 -3.31 -8.30
N GLN A 111 4.92 -2.29 -8.47
CA GLN A 111 5.31 -0.98 -8.97
C GLN A 111 5.35 0.08 -7.85
N PRO A 112 6.09 1.18 -8.05
CA PRO A 112 6.10 2.27 -7.09
C PRO A 112 4.71 2.90 -6.93
N LEU A 113 4.29 3.07 -5.69
CA LEU A 113 3.14 3.86 -5.31
C LEU A 113 3.51 5.34 -5.42
N THR A 114 2.88 6.04 -6.37
CA THR A 114 3.17 7.46 -6.68
C THR A 114 2.17 8.44 -6.08
N ILE A 115 1.14 7.92 -5.39
CA ILE A 115 0.11 8.71 -4.72
C ILE A 115 0.48 8.83 -3.24
N ASN A 116 0.52 10.06 -2.74
CA ASN A 116 0.83 10.35 -1.34
C ASN A 116 -0.45 10.44 -0.49
N ASN A 117 -0.29 10.36 0.84
CA ASN A 117 -1.37 10.52 1.84
C ASN A 117 -2.51 9.49 1.69
N LEU A 118 -2.14 8.25 1.37
CA LEU A 118 -3.08 7.13 1.33
C LEU A 118 -3.23 6.50 2.72
N PRO A 119 -4.38 5.90 3.04
CA PRO A 119 -4.62 5.22 4.32
C PRO A 119 -3.96 3.83 4.36
N PHE A 120 -2.86 3.63 3.62
CA PHE A 120 -2.05 2.42 3.58
C PHE A 120 -0.70 2.74 2.95
N ASP A 121 0.32 1.93 3.29
CA ASP A 121 1.65 2.02 2.68
C ASP A 121 1.76 1.12 1.44
N PHE A 122 1.11 -0.06 1.50
CA PHE A 122 1.15 -1.09 0.46
C PHE A 122 -0.25 -1.31 -0.10
N LEU A 123 -0.38 -1.35 -1.42
CA LEU A 123 -1.54 -1.89 -2.11
C LEU A 123 -1.15 -3.25 -2.71
N LEU A 124 -1.73 -4.31 -2.18
CA LEU A 124 -1.46 -5.68 -2.58
C LEU A 124 -2.60 -6.20 -3.46
N GLY A 125 -2.42 -6.05 -4.78
CA GLY A 125 -3.34 -6.52 -5.81
C GLY A 125 -3.11 -7.97 -6.22
N ASP A 126 -3.50 -8.34 -7.43
CA ASP A 126 -3.43 -9.72 -7.94
C ASP A 126 -2.02 -10.32 -7.90
N SER A 127 -0.96 -9.51 -8.09
CA SER A 127 0.44 -9.95 -7.92
C SER A 127 0.70 -10.56 -6.55
N PHE A 128 -0.03 -10.14 -5.51
CA PHE A 128 -0.03 -10.78 -4.20
C PHE A 128 -1.16 -11.81 -4.08
N LEU A 129 -2.40 -11.43 -4.44
CA LEU A 129 -3.61 -12.19 -4.14
C LEU A 129 -3.67 -13.55 -4.86
N ARG A 130 -2.99 -13.73 -5.99
CA ARG A 130 -2.86 -15.06 -6.64
C ARG A 130 -2.07 -16.08 -5.80
N ASN A 131 -1.33 -15.63 -4.77
CA ASN A 131 -0.50 -16.46 -3.90
C ASN A 131 -1.18 -16.88 -2.59
N VAL A 132 -2.42 -16.41 -2.36
CA VAL A 132 -3.17 -16.66 -1.13
C VAL A 132 -4.61 -17.07 -1.43
N TYR A 133 -5.18 -17.87 -0.55
CA TYR A 133 -6.62 -17.91 -0.36
C TYR A 133 -6.95 -16.92 0.76
N ALA A 134 -7.70 -15.87 0.43
CA ALA A 134 -8.07 -14.81 1.37
C ALA A 134 -9.55 -14.89 1.74
N VAL A 135 -9.85 -14.86 3.03
CA VAL A 135 -11.20 -14.76 3.59
C VAL A 135 -11.34 -13.38 4.21
N TYR A 136 -12.36 -12.65 3.77
CA TYR A 136 -12.76 -11.35 4.31
C TYR A 136 -14.07 -11.54 5.07
N ASP A 137 -14.00 -11.44 6.39
CA ASP A 137 -15.15 -11.51 7.27
C ASP A 137 -15.44 -10.08 7.77
N PHE A 138 -16.63 -9.57 7.45
CA PHE A 138 -17.04 -8.22 7.80
C PHE A 138 -17.66 -8.14 9.20
N GLY A 139 -17.75 -9.26 9.92
CA GLY A 139 -18.49 -9.41 11.15
C GLY A 139 -19.96 -9.71 10.90
N ASP A 140 -20.55 -10.52 11.77
CA ASP A 140 -21.99 -10.76 11.84
C ASP A 140 -22.58 -10.04 13.05
N PHE A 141 -23.85 -9.64 12.94
CA PHE A 141 -24.59 -9.07 14.07
C PHE A 141 -25.13 -10.19 14.97
N ASP A 142 -24.93 -10.06 16.28
CA ASP A 142 -25.60 -10.91 17.27
C ASP A 142 -27.09 -10.53 17.43
N ALA A 143 -27.83 -11.34 18.20
CA ALA A 143 -29.25 -11.10 18.47
C ALA A 143 -29.52 -9.79 19.24
N SER A 144 -28.49 -9.18 19.81
CA SER A 144 -28.56 -7.88 20.50
C SER A 144 -28.20 -6.71 19.58
N GLY A 145 -27.86 -6.97 18.32
CA GLY A 145 -27.46 -5.96 17.33
C GLY A 145 -26.00 -5.53 17.42
N ASN A 146 -25.14 -6.24 18.16
CA ASN A 146 -23.70 -5.95 18.20
C ASN A 146 -23.00 -6.65 17.04
N MET A 147 -22.16 -5.93 16.29
CA MET A 147 -21.35 -6.50 15.21
C MET A 147 -20.11 -7.18 15.79
N GLY A 148 -19.85 -8.42 15.37
CA GLY A 148 -18.58 -9.11 15.60
C GLY A 148 -17.40 -8.34 14.99
N LYS A 149 -16.19 -8.52 15.52
CA LYS A 149 -15.01 -7.85 14.97
C LYS A 149 -14.69 -8.39 13.57
N PRO A 150 -14.60 -7.54 12.53
CA PRO A 150 -14.20 -7.97 11.20
C PRO A 150 -12.76 -8.49 11.23
N TYR A 151 -12.44 -9.42 10.33
CA TYR A 151 -11.09 -9.95 10.21
C TYR A 151 -10.78 -10.40 8.78
N VAL A 152 -9.47 -10.54 8.51
CA VAL A 152 -8.95 -11.16 7.30
C VAL A 152 -8.13 -12.39 7.69
N LYS A 153 -8.35 -13.51 7.00
CA LYS A 153 -7.50 -14.71 7.12
C LYS A 153 -6.85 -15.00 5.78
N LEU A 154 -5.56 -15.31 5.83
CA LEU A 154 -4.75 -15.64 4.66
C LEU A 154 -4.21 -17.06 4.79
N LEU A 155 -4.42 -17.87 3.77
CA LEU A 155 -3.77 -19.17 3.62
C LEU A 155 -2.79 -19.09 2.43
N PRO A 156 -1.46 -19.18 2.66
CA PRO A 156 -0.48 -19.23 1.58
C PRO A 156 -0.70 -20.45 0.67
N LEU A 157 -0.65 -20.24 -0.65
CA LEU A 157 -0.83 -21.31 -1.65
C LEU A 157 0.48 -21.67 -2.37
N THR A 158 1.50 -20.84 -2.25
CA THR A 158 2.73 -20.96 -3.03
C THR A 158 3.79 -21.77 -2.30
N ASP A 159 4.19 -22.90 -2.88
CA ASP A 159 5.42 -23.62 -2.51
C ASP A 159 6.63 -22.99 -3.23
N PRO A 160 7.64 -22.45 -2.52
CA PRO A 160 8.73 -21.70 -3.16
C PRO A 160 9.56 -22.52 -4.16
N LYS A 161 9.77 -23.82 -3.88
CA LYS A 161 10.60 -24.68 -4.73
C LYS A 161 9.86 -25.01 -6.03
N ALA A 162 8.61 -25.46 -5.92
CA ALA A 162 7.76 -25.72 -7.08
C ALA A 162 7.50 -24.45 -7.90
N ALA A 163 7.37 -23.30 -7.25
CA ALA A 163 7.19 -22.00 -7.91
C ALA A 163 8.41 -21.57 -8.75
N SER A 164 9.63 -21.77 -8.26
CA SER A 164 10.84 -21.48 -9.06
C SER A 164 10.95 -22.41 -10.27
N GLU A 165 10.69 -23.71 -10.10
CA GLU A 165 10.72 -24.68 -11.19
C GLU A 165 9.66 -24.37 -12.26
N SER A 166 8.42 -24.09 -11.84
CA SER A 166 7.32 -23.74 -12.74
C SER A 166 7.55 -22.38 -13.42
N PHE A 167 8.13 -21.40 -12.71
CA PHE A 167 8.51 -20.10 -13.28
C PHE A 167 9.43 -20.29 -14.47
N LYS A 168 10.56 -20.99 -14.30
CA LYS A 168 11.54 -21.22 -15.36
C LYS A 168 10.90 -21.87 -16.58
N LYS A 169 10.10 -22.92 -16.36
CA LYS A 169 9.38 -23.64 -17.42
C LYS A 169 8.39 -22.75 -18.15
N ASN A 170 7.47 -22.13 -17.42
CA ASN A 170 6.36 -21.38 -18.00
C ASN A 170 6.87 -20.09 -18.66
N ARG A 171 7.83 -19.40 -18.04
CA ARG A 171 8.44 -18.20 -18.60
C ARG A 171 9.21 -18.52 -19.88
N ALA A 172 10.02 -19.58 -19.91
CA ALA A 172 10.71 -19.99 -21.14
C ALA A 172 9.73 -20.31 -22.28
N ALA A 173 8.62 -21.00 -21.97
CA ALA A 173 7.58 -21.30 -22.96
C ALA A 173 6.88 -20.04 -23.50
N THR A 174 6.63 -19.05 -22.63
CA THR A 174 6.10 -17.74 -23.05
C THR A 174 7.11 -16.99 -23.92
N LEU A 175 8.37 -16.92 -23.51
CA LEU A 175 9.43 -16.21 -24.26
C LEU A 175 9.66 -16.81 -25.65
N ALA A 176 9.52 -18.14 -25.82
CA ALA A 176 9.62 -18.79 -27.12
C ALA A 176 8.58 -18.32 -28.14
N GLN A 177 7.49 -17.69 -27.69
CA GLN A 177 6.43 -17.13 -28.53
C GLN A 177 6.54 -15.61 -28.71
N LEU A 178 7.49 -14.97 -28.03
CA LEU A 178 7.71 -13.53 -28.07
C LEU A 178 8.97 -13.19 -28.89
N PRO A 179 9.13 -11.93 -29.33
CA PRO A 179 10.39 -11.47 -29.91
C PRO A 179 11.57 -11.71 -28.96
N PRO A 180 12.81 -11.73 -29.47
CA PRO A 180 14.00 -11.86 -28.63
C PRO A 180 14.03 -10.83 -27.51
N GLU A 181 14.58 -11.23 -26.37
CA GLU A 181 14.80 -10.35 -25.24
C GLU A 181 15.71 -9.18 -25.63
N GLY A 182 15.29 -7.97 -25.29
CA GLY A 182 16.04 -6.75 -25.58
C GLY A 182 17.16 -6.51 -24.57
N ASP A 183 18.15 -5.74 -24.99
CA ASP A 183 19.24 -5.30 -24.11
C ASP A 183 18.77 -4.07 -23.32
N ALA A 184 18.42 -4.30 -22.05
CA ALA A 184 17.84 -3.27 -21.19
C ALA A 184 18.78 -2.08 -20.94
N THR A 185 20.10 -2.27 -21.10
CA THR A 185 21.10 -1.20 -20.95
C THR A 185 21.03 -0.15 -22.06
N LYS A 186 20.38 -0.47 -23.18
CA LYS A 186 20.20 0.43 -24.32
C LYS A 186 18.93 1.26 -24.22
N LEU A 187 18.11 1.05 -23.19
CA LEU A 187 16.93 1.87 -22.95
C LEU A 187 17.36 3.25 -22.46
N THR A 188 16.68 4.28 -22.96
CA THR A 188 16.93 5.66 -22.54
C THR A 188 16.66 5.80 -21.04
N GLY A 189 17.61 6.35 -20.30
CA GLY A 189 17.48 6.54 -18.85
C GLY A 189 17.66 5.26 -18.01
N ALA A 190 18.17 4.18 -18.60
CA ALA A 190 18.55 2.97 -17.86
C ALA A 190 19.78 3.21 -16.98
N SER A 191 19.73 2.69 -15.75
CA SER A 191 20.87 2.63 -14.84
C SER A 191 21.91 1.60 -15.30
N ALA A 192 23.05 1.58 -14.62
CA ALA A 192 23.96 0.44 -14.72
C ALA A 192 23.26 -0.86 -14.25
N PRO A 193 23.56 -2.01 -14.87
CA PRO A 193 23.05 -3.30 -14.43
C PRO A 193 23.49 -3.66 -13.02
N VAL A 194 22.59 -4.28 -12.27
CA VAL A 194 22.92 -4.88 -10.97
C VAL A 194 23.94 -6.00 -11.17
N PRO A 195 25.09 -5.96 -10.46
CA PRO A 195 26.12 -7.00 -10.58
C PRO A 195 25.58 -8.38 -10.18
N GLY A 196 25.94 -9.41 -10.95
CA GLY A 196 25.72 -10.79 -10.52
C GLY A 196 26.68 -11.15 -9.39
N SER A 197 26.15 -11.77 -8.32
CA SER A 197 27.00 -12.41 -7.32
C SER A 197 27.69 -13.61 -7.96
N SER A 198 28.94 -13.42 -8.35
CA SER A 198 29.82 -14.51 -8.78
C SER A 198 30.29 -15.26 -7.54
N THR A 199 29.47 -16.18 -7.04
CA THR A 199 29.98 -17.25 -6.18
C THR A 199 30.72 -18.26 -7.05
N VAL A 200 31.90 -17.87 -7.53
CA VAL A 200 32.90 -18.84 -7.96
C VAL A 200 33.30 -19.57 -6.68
N ALA A 201 32.92 -20.85 -6.59
CA ALA A 201 33.40 -21.73 -5.53
C ALA A 201 34.94 -21.63 -5.47
N PRO A 202 35.56 -21.39 -4.30
CA PRO A 202 37.00 -21.43 -4.21
C PRO A 202 37.46 -22.83 -4.59
N ALA A 203 38.29 -22.92 -5.62
CA ALA A 203 39.04 -24.12 -5.93
C ALA A 203 39.88 -24.46 -4.69
N TYR A 204 39.52 -25.53 -4.00
CA TYR A 204 40.34 -26.10 -2.93
C TYR A 204 41.62 -26.67 -3.57
N THR A 205 42.67 -25.86 -3.63
CA THR A 205 44.02 -26.36 -3.85
C THR A 205 44.45 -27.09 -2.58
N SER A 206 44.45 -28.41 -2.66
CA SER A 206 44.88 -29.29 -1.59
C SER A 206 46.41 -29.22 -1.48
N THR A 207 46.93 -28.68 -0.38
CA THR A 207 48.32 -28.93 0.03
C THR A 207 48.35 -29.29 1.50
N SER A 208 48.63 -30.56 1.74
CA SER A 208 48.84 -31.20 3.03
C SER A 208 50.13 -30.73 3.70
N THR A 209 50.09 -30.37 4.99
CA THR A 209 51.11 -30.84 5.95
C THR A 209 50.64 -30.68 7.41
N SER A 210 50.41 -31.83 8.03
CA SER A 210 50.72 -32.25 9.43
C SER A 210 50.45 -31.35 10.65
N ALA A 211 49.68 -31.95 11.56
CA ALA A 211 49.41 -31.60 12.96
C ALA A 211 50.67 -31.48 13.84
N PRO A 212 50.53 -30.94 15.07
CA PRO A 212 50.30 -31.82 16.21
C PRO A 212 49.22 -31.34 17.21
N THR A 213 48.54 -32.33 17.81
CA THR A 213 47.64 -32.31 18.98
C THR A 213 48.45 -32.49 20.30
N PRO A 214 47.84 -32.59 21.51
CA PRO A 214 46.95 -31.66 22.24
C PRO A 214 47.33 -31.49 23.75
N ALA A 215 46.78 -30.51 24.48
CA ALA A 215 46.67 -30.50 25.96
C ALA A 215 45.62 -29.46 26.40
N SER A 216 44.41 -29.85 26.81
CA SER A 216 43.94 -30.26 28.15
C SER A 216 43.52 -29.12 29.09
N ALA A 217 42.20 -29.04 29.30
CA ALA A 217 41.38 -28.64 30.45
C ALA A 217 41.84 -27.55 31.44
N SER A 218 40.92 -26.60 31.74
CA SER A 218 40.40 -26.33 33.10
C SER A 218 39.30 -25.25 33.09
N ALA A 219 38.17 -25.52 33.77
CA ALA A 219 37.33 -24.51 34.45
C ALA A 219 37.93 -24.25 35.86
N PRO A 220 37.45 -23.36 36.76
CA PRO A 220 36.16 -22.64 36.80
C PRO A 220 36.19 -21.18 37.39
N THR A 221 34.99 -20.62 37.57
CA THR A 221 34.53 -19.75 38.70
C THR A 221 34.51 -18.22 38.58
N THR A 222 33.32 -17.71 38.92
CA THR A 222 32.85 -16.36 39.30
C THR A 222 33.72 -15.63 40.35
N THR A 223 33.85 -14.29 40.24
CA THR A 223 33.56 -13.37 41.36
C THR A 223 33.39 -11.90 40.92
N THR A 224 32.43 -11.28 41.57
CA THR A 224 32.08 -9.86 41.77
C THR A 224 33.27 -8.96 42.12
N THR A 225 33.23 -7.68 41.71
CA THR A 225 33.55 -6.56 42.63
C THR A 225 32.96 -5.23 42.15
N SER A 226 32.30 -4.58 43.10
CA SER A 226 31.77 -3.22 43.09
C SER A 226 32.89 -2.16 43.09
N SER A 227 32.56 -0.92 42.72
CA SER A 227 33.18 0.27 43.32
C SER A 227 32.20 1.44 43.33
N SER A 228 32.01 1.92 44.56
CA SER A 228 31.17 2.99 45.04
C SER A 228 31.88 4.35 44.90
N ASN A 229 31.13 5.46 44.79
CA ASN A 229 31.33 6.58 45.70
C ASN A 229 30.15 7.56 45.74
N THR A 230 29.74 7.83 46.98
CA THR A 230 28.75 8.77 47.55
C THR A 230 29.35 10.20 47.56
N THR A 231 28.62 11.33 47.58
CA THR A 231 27.99 11.98 48.76
C THR A 231 27.43 13.37 48.35
N ILE A 232 26.11 13.64 48.43
CA ILE A 232 25.29 14.43 49.42
C ILE A 232 25.55 15.96 49.55
N ASN A 233 24.51 16.79 49.28
CA ASN A 233 23.79 17.74 50.20
C ASN A 233 22.79 18.62 49.39
N ALA A 234 21.47 18.56 49.65
CA ALA A 234 20.63 19.47 50.49
C ALA A 234 20.67 20.95 50.03
N ASN A 235 19.60 21.74 49.82
CA ASN A 235 18.25 21.93 50.38
C ASN A 235 17.56 22.94 49.39
N THR A 236 16.24 23.04 49.14
CA THR A 236 15.20 23.67 49.99
C THR A 236 13.81 23.59 49.31
N ASN A 237 12.79 23.33 50.14
CA ASN A 237 11.34 23.61 50.07
C ASN A 237 10.92 24.77 49.12
N SER A 238 9.73 24.78 48.51
CA SER A 238 8.42 24.86 49.20
C SER A 238 7.22 24.63 48.26
N ASN A 239 6.23 23.90 48.76
CA ASN A 239 4.81 23.97 48.38
C ASN A 239 4.08 24.65 49.56
N PRO A 240 3.01 25.44 49.35
CA PRO A 240 1.70 24.93 49.81
C PRO A 240 0.49 25.35 48.94
N ASN A 241 -0.25 24.34 48.50
CA ASN A 241 -1.67 24.02 48.72
C ASN A 241 -2.77 25.11 48.90
N ALA A 242 -3.95 24.77 48.33
CA ALA A 242 -5.34 25.09 48.72
C ALA A 242 -5.88 26.51 48.45
N ASN A 243 -7.17 26.78 48.21
CA ASN A 243 -8.41 26.11 47.77
C ASN A 243 -9.47 27.26 47.64
N LEU A 244 -10.63 27.01 47.00
CA LEU A 244 -11.91 27.77 46.97
C LEU A 244 -12.12 28.83 48.10
N ASN A 245 -12.74 30.02 47.93
CA ASN A 245 -14.08 30.30 47.38
C ASN A 245 -14.39 31.83 47.27
N ASP A 246 -15.23 32.17 46.28
CA ASP A 246 -16.39 33.11 46.26
C ASP A 246 -16.32 34.67 46.12
N ASN A 247 -17.14 35.11 45.14
CA ASN A 247 -17.91 36.35 44.92
C ASN A 247 -17.28 37.75 44.76
N THR A 248 -17.36 38.33 43.54
CA THR A 248 -18.39 39.36 43.17
C THR A 248 -18.23 39.87 41.72
N GLY A 249 -19.33 39.82 40.93
CA GLY A 249 -19.73 40.94 40.06
C GLY A 249 -19.49 40.88 38.54
N SER A 250 -20.58 40.56 37.82
CA SER A 250 -21.06 41.17 36.55
C SER A 250 -20.83 40.43 35.22
N GLY A 251 -21.95 40.06 34.56
CA GLY A 251 -22.04 39.85 33.10
C GLY A 251 -22.76 38.58 32.60
N SER A 252 -24.07 38.42 32.84
CA SER A 252 -24.97 37.36 32.30
C SER A 252 -25.08 37.41 30.76
N SER A 253 -24.89 36.35 29.96
CA SER A 253 -25.74 35.19 29.61
C SER A 253 -27.13 35.44 28.98
N LYS A 254 -27.25 34.96 27.72
CA LYS A 254 -28.33 34.19 27.05
C LYS A 254 -29.65 34.83 26.56
N THR A 255 -29.79 34.82 25.23
CA THR A 255 -30.89 34.37 24.33
C THR A 255 -32.38 34.57 24.66
N ASN A 256 -33.11 35.00 23.61
CA ASN A 256 -34.55 34.93 23.31
C ASN A 256 -35.52 35.85 24.07
N LEU A 257 -36.14 36.82 23.37
CA LEU A 257 -37.61 36.85 23.10
C LEU A 257 -38.07 38.09 22.28
N LEU A 258 -38.87 37.81 21.25
CA LEU A 258 -40.13 38.48 20.82
C LEU A 258 -40.24 40.01 20.67
N SER A 259 -40.53 40.41 19.43
CA SER A 259 -41.68 41.24 18.97
C SER A 259 -42.13 42.47 19.78
N SER A 260 -41.86 43.65 19.21
CA SER A 260 -42.68 44.88 19.28
C SER A 260 -42.06 45.84 18.24
N GLY A 261 -42.74 46.41 17.26
CA GLY A 261 -44.05 47.02 17.29
C GLY A 261 -43.85 48.49 16.86
N LEU A 262 -44.13 48.75 15.58
CA LEU A 262 -44.58 50.01 14.95
C LEU A 262 -43.63 51.22 14.81
N ASP A 263 -43.76 51.82 13.63
CA ASP A 263 -43.51 53.20 13.22
C ASP A 263 -42.05 53.67 13.02
N ASP A 264 -41.54 53.50 11.79
CA ASP A 264 -40.88 54.60 11.07
C ASP A 264 -40.85 54.33 9.56
N ASP A 265 -41.69 55.06 8.80
CA ASP A 265 -42.00 54.80 7.38
C ASP A 265 -41.08 55.61 6.42
N SER A 266 -39.91 56.06 6.88
CA SER A 266 -39.00 56.92 6.10
C SER A 266 -37.68 56.28 5.65
N ASP A 267 -37.29 55.11 6.18
CA ASP A 267 -35.98 54.50 5.87
C ASP A 267 -36.03 53.31 4.88
N ILE A 268 -37.23 52.84 4.51
CA ILE A 268 -37.41 51.74 3.55
C ILE A 268 -37.30 52.24 2.10
N SER A 269 -37.69 53.48 1.81
CA SER A 269 -37.58 54.06 0.46
C SER A 269 -36.13 54.25 0.03
N ASP A 270 -35.26 54.71 0.94
CA ASP A 270 -33.84 54.96 0.66
C ASP A 270 -33.02 53.67 0.48
N THR A 271 -33.43 52.59 1.16
CA THR A 271 -32.80 51.27 1.03
C THR A 271 -33.29 50.53 -0.23
N LEU A 272 -34.55 50.69 -0.63
CA LEU A 272 -35.05 50.17 -1.92
C LEU A 272 -34.43 50.89 -3.13
N GLU A 273 -34.21 52.20 -3.06
CA GLU A 273 -33.60 52.96 -4.15
C GLU A 273 -32.11 52.61 -4.36
N LYS A 274 -31.41 52.24 -3.29
CA LYS A 274 -30.03 51.72 -3.35
C LYS A 274 -29.96 50.28 -3.86
N LEU A 275 -30.89 49.41 -3.44
CA LEU A 275 -30.97 48.02 -3.90
C LEU A 275 -31.29 47.91 -5.40
N THR A 276 -32.16 48.77 -5.92
CA THR A 276 -32.48 48.83 -7.36
C THR A 276 -31.32 49.34 -8.22
N LYS A 277 -30.43 50.19 -7.67
CA LYS A 277 -29.17 50.59 -8.34
C LYS A 277 -28.07 49.52 -8.33
N LEU A 278 -28.07 48.63 -7.34
CA LEU A 278 -27.06 47.57 -7.18
C LEU A 278 -27.45 46.26 -7.89
N ALA A 279 -28.75 46.01 -8.11
CA ALA A 279 -29.24 44.82 -8.79
C ALA A 279 -28.65 44.60 -10.21
N PRO A 280 -28.50 45.61 -11.09
CA PRO A 280 -27.92 45.42 -12.42
C PRO A 280 -26.43 45.06 -12.36
N ILE A 281 -25.71 45.59 -11.37
CA ILE A 281 -24.27 45.33 -11.18
C ILE A 281 -24.06 43.89 -10.71
N ALA A 282 -24.87 43.42 -9.75
CA ALA A 282 -24.83 42.04 -9.29
C ALA A 282 -25.21 41.03 -10.39
N LEU A 283 -26.22 41.34 -11.22
CA LEU A 283 -26.56 40.52 -12.39
C LEU A 283 -25.45 40.53 -13.44
N GLY A 284 -24.77 41.66 -13.66
CA GLY A 284 -23.64 41.77 -14.57
C GLY A 284 -22.45 40.90 -14.13
N LEU A 285 -22.15 40.88 -12.82
CA LEU A 285 -21.07 40.09 -12.24
C LEU A 285 -21.37 38.59 -12.28
N LEU A 286 -22.63 38.20 -12.04
CA LEU A 286 -23.07 36.81 -12.20
C LEU A 286 -23.03 36.37 -13.67
N GLY A 287 -23.46 37.23 -14.60
CA GLY A 287 -23.40 36.96 -16.04
C GLY A 287 -21.97 36.77 -16.53
N LEU A 288 -21.01 37.57 -16.03
CA LEU A 288 -19.60 37.44 -16.38
C LEU A 288 -19.01 36.09 -15.94
N ASN A 289 -19.36 35.60 -14.74
CA ASN A 289 -18.93 34.30 -14.26
C ASN A 289 -19.51 33.14 -15.10
N VAL A 290 -20.78 33.25 -15.54
CA VAL A 290 -21.41 32.25 -16.42
C VAL A 290 -20.72 32.22 -17.80
N VAL A 291 -20.40 33.39 -18.37
CA VAL A 291 -19.69 33.46 -19.66
C VAL A 291 -18.28 32.88 -19.55
N LEU A 292 -17.58 33.12 -18.44
CA LEU A 292 -16.24 32.57 -18.18
C LEU A 292 -16.30 31.04 -18.06
N LEU A 293 -17.31 30.50 -17.37
CA LEU A 293 -17.52 29.05 -17.22
C LEU A 293 -17.84 28.39 -18.57
N ILE A 294 -18.71 28.99 -19.39
CA ILE A 294 -18.99 28.52 -20.76
C ILE A 294 -17.72 28.56 -21.62
N GLY A 295 -16.91 29.62 -21.51
CA GLY A 295 -15.63 29.74 -22.20
C GLY A 295 -14.66 28.60 -21.85
N LEU A 296 -14.55 28.24 -20.57
CA LEU A 296 -13.73 27.12 -20.11
C LEU A 296 -14.23 25.77 -20.58
N ILE A 297 -15.56 25.56 -20.62
CA ILE A 297 -16.16 24.33 -21.16
C ILE A 297 -15.87 24.19 -22.66
N VAL A 298 -15.99 25.27 -23.43
CA VAL A 298 -15.69 25.27 -24.87
C VAL A 298 -14.20 25.03 -25.11
N MET A 299 -13.31 25.71 -24.38
CA MET A 299 -11.87 25.46 -24.46
C MET A 299 -11.49 24.02 -24.08
N GLY A 300 -12.10 23.48 -23.01
CA GLY A 300 -11.93 22.09 -22.60
C GLY A 300 -12.42 21.09 -23.66
N GLY A 301 -13.57 21.37 -24.28
CA GLY A 301 -14.11 20.57 -25.38
C GLY A 301 -13.22 20.58 -26.63
N VAL A 302 -12.66 21.74 -26.99
CA VAL A 302 -11.70 21.88 -28.11
C VAL A 302 -10.39 21.16 -27.79
N PHE A 303 -9.90 21.25 -26.55
CA PHE A 303 -8.69 20.56 -26.11
C PHE A 303 -8.86 19.04 -26.14
N MET A 304 -9.97 18.52 -25.61
CA MET A 304 -10.35 17.11 -25.70
C MET A 304 -10.50 16.64 -27.15
N ALA A 305 -11.13 17.44 -28.02
CA ALA A 305 -11.27 17.11 -29.44
C ALA A 305 -9.92 17.10 -30.19
N LYS A 306 -8.99 18.00 -29.83
CA LYS A 306 -7.60 17.99 -30.35
C LYS A 306 -6.82 16.78 -29.86
N GLN A 307 -6.94 16.40 -28.59
CA GLN A 307 -6.30 15.18 -28.06
C GLN A 307 -6.85 13.91 -28.72
N ARG A 308 -8.16 13.84 -28.97
CA ARG A 308 -8.77 12.70 -29.72
C ARG A 308 -8.31 12.61 -31.18
N LYS A 309 -7.90 13.73 -31.80
CA LYS A 309 -7.31 13.71 -33.16
C LYS A 309 -5.87 13.20 -33.16
N GLN A 310 -5.13 13.39 -32.07
CA GLN A 310 -3.78 12.81 -31.93
C GLN A 310 -3.79 11.34 -31.49
N ALA A 311 -4.85 10.87 -30.83
CA ALA A 311 -5.05 9.48 -30.48
C ALA A 311 -5.47 8.55 -31.64
N LYS A 312 -5.60 9.07 -32.88
CA LYS A 312 -6.02 8.28 -34.06
C LYS A 312 -4.88 7.55 -34.79
N VAL A 313 -3.67 7.53 -34.24
CA VAL A 313 -2.58 6.69 -34.76
C VAL A 313 -2.13 5.70 -33.68
N LEU A 314 -2.98 4.73 -33.37
CA LEU A 314 -2.62 3.36 -32.92
C LEU A 314 -3.91 2.50 -32.96
N PRO A 315 -3.85 1.22 -33.35
CA PRO A 315 -5.05 0.41 -33.56
C PRO A 315 -5.62 -0.04 -32.21
N THR A 316 -6.86 0.35 -31.93
CA THR A 316 -7.68 -0.17 -30.83
C THR A 316 -8.08 -1.61 -31.11
N ILE A 317 -7.60 -2.56 -30.32
CA ILE A 317 -8.22 -3.87 -30.17
C ILE A 317 -9.48 -3.67 -29.32
N ALA A 318 -10.65 -3.91 -29.91
CA ALA A 318 -11.92 -3.86 -29.22
C ALA A 318 -12.09 -5.11 -28.35
N GLY A 319 -12.01 -4.96 -27.03
CA GLY A 319 -12.58 -5.92 -26.07
C GLY A 319 -14.07 -5.60 -25.85
N PRO A 320 -14.91 -6.61 -25.54
CA PRO A 320 -16.34 -6.39 -25.32
C PRO A 320 -16.57 -5.54 -24.08
N ALA A 321 -17.21 -4.38 -24.28
CA ALA A 321 -17.64 -3.49 -23.23
C ALA A 321 -18.96 -4.00 -22.62
N THR A 322 -18.86 -4.75 -21.54
CA THR A 322 -19.95 -4.90 -20.57
C THR A 322 -19.40 -4.66 -19.18
N ARG A 323 -19.34 -3.37 -18.79
CA ARG A 323 -19.20 -2.98 -17.38
C ARG A 323 -20.51 -3.35 -16.69
N GLY A 324 -20.50 -4.48 -15.98
CA GLY A 324 -21.56 -4.80 -15.03
C GLY A 324 -21.58 -3.75 -13.94
N THR A 325 -22.69 -3.04 -13.79
CA THR A 325 -22.98 -2.23 -12.62
C THR A 325 -23.11 -3.19 -11.44
N TYR A 326 -22.25 -3.06 -10.43
CA TYR A 326 -22.36 -3.87 -9.22
C TYR A 326 -23.69 -3.57 -8.52
N ALA A 327 -24.55 -4.58 -8.40
CA ALA A 327 -25.67 -4.57 -7.46
C ALA A 327 -25.15 -5.20 -6.15
N PRO A 328 -25.29 -4.53 -5.00
CA PRO A 328 -24.90 -5.13 -3.72
C PRO A 328 -25.68 -6.44 -3.53
N VAL A 329 -25.00 -7.46 -3.02
CA VAL A 329 -25.63 -8.72 -2.62
C VAL A 329 -26.70 -8.36 -1.59
N THR A 330 -27.97 -8.45 -1.99
CA THR A 330 -29.07 -8.47 -1.04
C THR A 330 -28.87 -9.70 -0.18
N LYS A 331 -28.94 -9.53 1.14
CA LYS A 331 -28.83 -10.57 2.17
C LYS A 331 -29.25 -11.94 1.62
N PHE A 332 -28.39 -12.95 1.81
CA PHE A 332 -28.73 -14.34 1.54
C PHE A 332 -30.17 -14.59 1.99
N PRO A 333 -31.05 -15.16 1.14
CA PRO A 333 -32.39 -15.52 1.55
C PRO A 333 -32.28 -16.30 2.86
N GLU A 334 -33.04 -15.87 3.87
CA GLU A 334 -33.30 -16.62 5.08
C GLU A 334 -34.13 -17.86 4.70
N ASP A 335 -33.52 -18.79 3.98
CA ASP A 335 -34.08 -20.10 3.71
C ASP A 335 -33.44 -21.09 4.70
N ASP A 336 -33.98 -21.04 5.92
CA ASP A 336 -33.62 -21.82 7.12
C ASP A 336 -33.81 -23.36 6.99
N GLU A 337 -33.95 -23.92 5.79
CA GLU A 337 -34.14 -25.36 5.61
C GLU A 337 -32.96 -26.14 5.02
N GLU A 338 -32.01 -25.47 4.34
CA GLU A 338 -30.90 -26.21 3.70
C GLU A 338 -29.68 -26.36 4.61
N ARG A 339 -29.52 -25.48 5.61
CA ARG A 339 -28.50 -25.61 6.67
C ARG A 339 -28.85 -26.67 7.72
N SER A 340 -30.13 -27.04 7.85
CA SER A 340 -30.57 -28.06 8.83
C SER A 340 -30.45 -29.50 8.31
N ARG A 341 -30.22 -29.68 7.00
CA ARG A 341 -30.13 -31.01 6.35
C ARG A 341 -28.71 -31.47 6.04
N THR A 342 -27.70 -30.64 6.25
CA THR A 342 -26.31 -31.12 6.28
C THR A 342 -26.10 -31.90 7.57
N PRO A 343 -25.75 -33.20 7.53
CA PRO A 343 -25.35 -33.91 8.73
C PRO A 343 -24.21 -33.15 9.38
N LEU A 344 -24.29 -32.91 10.69
CA LEU A 344 -23.20 -32.38 11.52
C LEU A 344 -22.02 -33.38 11.51
N GLY A 345 -21.30 -33.38 10.39
CA GLY A 345 -20.12 -34.17 10.13
C GLY A 345 -18.89 -33.31 10.32
N ARG A 346 -18.48 -33.17 11.58
CA ARG A 346 -17.09 -33.18 12.04
C ARG A 346 -16.05 -32.77 10.98
N TYR A 347 -15.86 -31.47 10.79
CA TYR A 347 -14.50 -30.97 10.57
C TYR A 347 -13.94 -30.70 11.96
N ASP A 348 -13.22 -31.68 12.50
CA ASP A 348 -12.33 -31.46 13.64
C ASP A 348 -11.25 -30.47 13.17
N MET A 349 -11.53 -29.18 13.32
CA MET A 349 -10.52 -28.13 13.28
C MET A 349 -9.70 -28.30 14.56
N PRO A 350 -8.37 -28.51 14.49
CA PRO A 350 -7.56 -28.51 15.69
C PRO A 350 -7.70 -27.15 16.38
N GLN A 351 -8.23 -27.17 17.60
CA GLN A 351 -8.24 -26.03 18.50
C GLN A 351 -6.78 -25.61 18.76
N TYR A 352 -6.31 -24.60 18.05
CA TYR A 352 -5.08 -23.92 18.44
C TYR A 352 -5.44 -22.99 19.59
N ARG A 353 -5.07 -23.42 20.80
CA ARG A 353 -5.25 -22.68 22.05
C ARG A 353 -4.67 -21.28 21.90
N ASP A 354 -5.47 -20.30 22.30
CA ASP A 354 -5.02 -18.99 22.69
C ASP A 354 -3.83 -19.12 23.63
N ASN A 355 -2.68 -18.57 23.24
CA ASN A 355 -1.64 -18.20 24.17
C ASN A 355 -1.31 -16.74 23.91
N ALA A 356 -1.44 -15.99 25.01
CA ALA A 356 -1.25 -14.56 25.20
C ALA A 356 0.11 -14.03 24.74
#